data_AF-A0A431KXM0-F1
#
_entry.id   AF-A0A431KXM0-F1
#
_cell.length_a   1.000
_cell.length_b   1.000
_cell.length_c   1.000
_cell.angle_alpha   90.00
_cell.angle_beta   90.00
_cell.angle_gamma   90.00
#
_symmetry.space_group_name_H-M   'P 1'
#
loop_
_entity.id
_entity.type
_entity.pdbx_description
1 polymer ?
#
loop_
_entity_poly.entity_id
_entity_poly.type
_entity_poly.pdbx_seq_one_letter_code
_entity_poly.pdbx_strand_id
1 'polypeptide(L)'
;GRADRALNILKAAPPDVMNHNLETAPRLYKEARPGSDYEFSLNLLKRFKEEVPGVPTKSGIMVGLGETDDEIRQVMRDMRAHNIDMITIGQYLAPSGHHLPVRRYVTPDAFKQFEKEAYELGFTHAAVGAMVRSSYHADQQAHAALNPTAA
;
A
#
# COMPACT_ATOMS: atom_id res chain seq x y z
N GLY A 1 -20.03 -11.49 7.53
CA GLY A 1 -18.80 -12.31 7.44
C GLY A 1 -17.70 -11.76 8.35
N ARG A 2 -16.48 -12.30 8.31
CA ARG A 2 -15.34 -11.83 9.14
C ARG A 2 -14.99 -10.35 8.91
N ALA A 3 -15.15 -9.86 7.67
CA ALA A 3 -14.91 -8.47 7.29
C ALA A 3 -15.87 -7.51 7.99
N ASP A 4 -17.18 -7.79 7.96
CA ASP A 4 -18.19 -6.91 8.55
C ASP A 4 -18.00 -6.79 10.07
N ARG A 5 -17.60 -7.89 10.73
CA ARG A 5 -17.26 -7.84 12.16
C ARG A 5 -16.04 -6.94 12.43
N ALA A 6 -15.01 -7.03 11.61
CA ALA A 6 -13.81 -6.19 11.76
C ALA A 6 -14.11 -4.71 11.49
N LEU A 7 -14.84 -4.41 10.41
CA LEU A 7 -15.24 -3.04 10.06
C LEU A 7 -16.12 -2.40 11.15
N ASN A 8 -17.07 -3.14 11.72
CA ASN A 8 -17.89 -2.64 12.82
C ASN A 8 -17.06 -2.24 14.05
N ILE A 9 -15.99 -2.99 14.36
CA ILE A 9 -15.09 -2.67 15.47
C ILE A 9 -14.26 -1.42 15.14
N LEU A 10 -13.64 -1.38 13.95
CA LEU A 10 -12.82 -0.24 13.53
C LEU A 10 -13.63 1.05 13.38
N LYS A 11 -14.90 0.96 12.98
CA LYS A 11 -15.80 2.11 12.92
C LYS A 11 -16.12 2.68 14.31
N ALA A 12 -16.25 1.81 15.32
CA ALA A 12 -16.53 2.25 16.68
C ALA A 12 -15.33 2.93 17.36
N ALA A 13 -14.11 2.57 16.95
CA ALA A 13 -12.86 3.18 17.42
C ALA A 13 -11.87 3.31 16.25
N PRO A 14 -12.02 4.35 15.41
CA PRO A 14 -11.20 4.51 14.21
C PRO A 14 -9.71 4.72 14.54
N PRO A 15 -8.80 4.15 13.75
CA PRO A 15 -7.38 4.49 13.82
C PRO A 15 -7.12 5.88 13.22
N ASP A 16 -5.95 6.45 13.51
CA ASP A 16 -5.50 7.68 12.85
C ASP A 16 -5.28 7.49 11.34
N VAL A 17 -4.84 6.28 10.94
CA VAL A 17 -4.68 5.85 9.55
C VAL A 17 -5.09 4.38 9.45
N MET A 18 -5.97 4.05 8.50
CA MET A 18 -6.33 2.67 8.22
C MET A 18 -5.40 2.08 7.16
N ASN A 19 -4.48 1.22 7.58
CA ASN A 19 -3.53 0.56 6.69
C ASN A 19 -3.89 -0.91 6.42
N HIS A 20 -3.89 -1.32 5.15
CA HIS A 20 -3.92 -2.73 4.73
C HIS A 20 -3.14 -2.90 3.43
N ASN A 21 -2.01 -3.59 3.49
CA ASN A 21 -1.12 -3.73 2.34
C ASN A 21 -1.67 -4.70 1.28
N LEU A 22 -1.40 -4.40 0.01
CA LEU A 22 -1.57 -5.35 -1.10
C LEU A 22 -0.36 -6.28 -1.24
N GLU A 23 0.83 -5.81 -0.85
CA GLU A 23 2.14 -6.48 -0.90
C GLU A 23 2.71 -6.69 -2.31
N THR A 24 1.92 -7.05 -3.33
CA THR A 24 2.44 -7.28 -4.69
C THR A 24 1.36 -7.19 -5.77
N ALA A 25 1.75 -7.40 -7.04
CA ALA A 25 0.87 -7.41 -8.19
C ALA A 25 -0.09 -8.61 -8.20
N PRO A 26 -1.29 -8.49 -8.82
CA PRO A 26 -2.31 -9.55 -8.84
C PRO A 26 -1.79 -10.92 -9.34
N ARG A 27 -0.93 -10.94 -10.36
CA ARG A 27 -0.35 -12.17 -10.92
C ARG A 27 0.45 -12.97 -9.88
N LEU A 28 1.10 -12.29 -8.93
CA LEU A 28 1.94 -12.90 -7.90
C LEU A 28 1.20 -13.18 -6.59
N TYR A 29 -0.07 -12.77 -6.48
CA TYR A 29 -0.77 -12.79 -5.19
C TYR A 29 -0.92 -14.18 -4.59
N LYS A 30 -1.19 -15.20 -5.41
CA LYS A 30 -1.33 -16.58 -4.93
C LYS A 30 -0.01 -17.16 -4.42
N GLU A 31 1.11 -16.75 -5.02
CA GLU A 31 2.45 -17.20 -4.63
C GLU A 31 2.93 -16.45 -3.37
N ALA A 32 2.77 -15.13 -3.34
CA ALA A 32 3.23 -14.27 -2.24
C ALA A 32 2.30 -14.25 -1.03
N ARG A 33 0.99 -14.43 -1.22
CA ARG A 33 -0.04 -14.32 -0.17
C ARG A 33 -1.09 -15.44 -0.25
N PRO A 34 -0.73 -16.71 -0.01
CA PRO A 34 -1.68 -17.81 -0.02
C PRO A 34 -2.90 -17.52 0.88
N GLY A 35 -4.11 -17.67 0.32
CA GLY A 35 -5.38 -17.41 1.04
C GLY A 35 -5.82 -15.95 1.12
N SER A 36 -5.06 -15.01 0.54
CA SER A 36 -5.47 -13.62 0.35
C SER A 36 -6.02 -13.40 -1.07
N ASP A 37 -6.87 -12.39 -1.22
CA ASP A 37 -7.46 -11.99 -2.49
C ASP A 37 -7.19 -10.49 -2.75
N TYR A 38 -6.76 -10.17 -3.97
CA TYR A 38 -6.32 -8.82 -4.36
C TYR A 38 -7.49 -7.84 -4.33
N GLU A 39 -8.58 -8.20 -5.01
CA GLU A 39 -9.80 -7.39 -5.07
C GLU A 39 -10.45 -7.22 -3.70
N PHE A 40 -10.49 -8.27 -2.89
CA PHE A 40 -10.97 -8.19 -1.52
C PHE A 40 -10.14 -7.20 -0.69
N SER A 41 -8.82 -7.18 -0.87
CA SER A 41 -7.92 -6.28 -0.14
C SER A 41 -8.15 -4.80 -0.51
N LEU A 42 -8.35 -4.52 -1.80
CA LEU A 42 -8.75 -3.19 -2.28
C LEU A 42 -10.13 -2.77 -1.76
N ASN A 43 -11.11 -3.66 -1.88
CA ASN A 43 -12.48 -3.40 -1.44
C ASN A 43 -12.60 -3.22 0.08
N LEU A 44 -11.73 -3.85 0.88
CA LEU A 44 -11.70 -3.64 2.33
C LEU A 44 -11.38 -2.19 2.69
N LEU A 45 -10.36 -1.59 2.06
CA LEU A 45 -9.98 -0.20 2.28
C LEU A 45 -11.04 0.77 1.76
N LYS A 46 -11.59 0.48 0.57
CA LYS A 46 -12.69 1.28 0.00
C LYS A 46 -13.90 1.30 0.93
N ARG A 47 -14.36 0.13 1.37
CA ARG A 47 -15.51 0.01 2.31
C ARG A 47 -15.24 0.73 3.63
N PHE A 48 -14.05 0.55 4.21
CA PHE A 48 -13.71 1.25 5.45
C PHE A 48 -13.82 2.77 5.27
N LYS A 49 -13.27 3.31 4.18
CA LYS A 49 -13.29 4.74 3.89
C LYS A 49 -14.70 5.29 3.67
N GLU A 50 -15.58 4.51 3.02
CA GLU A 50 -17.00 4.85 2.86
C GLU A 50 -17.75 4.86 4.20
N GLU A 51 -17.41 3.94 5.11
CA GLU A 51 -18.05 3.80 6.43
C GLU A 51 -17.51 4.78 7.48
N VAL A 52 -16.27 5.25 7.31
CA VAL A 52 -15.54 6.13 8.25
C VAL A 52 -14.85 7.27 7.48
N PRO A 53 -15.62 8.23 6.94
CA PRO A 53 -15.07 9.33 6.18
C PRO A 53 -14.15 10.20 7.05
N GLY A 54 -13.05 10.69 6.46
CA GLY A 54 -12.07 11.53 7.13
C GLY A 54 -10.88 10.78 7.73
N VAL A 55 -10.92 9.45 7.83
CA VAL A 55 -9.75 8.64 8.20
C VAL A 55 -8.96 8.29 6.93
N PRO A 56 -7.67 8.73 6.82
CA PRO A 56 -6.83 8.39 5.70
C PRO A 56 -6.62 6.87 5.56
N THR A 57 -6.64 6.37 4.33
CA THR A 57 -6.32 4.98 4.04
C THR A 57 -4.92 4.85 3.44
N LYS A 58 -4.24 3.77 3.82
CA LYS A 58 -2.89 3.48 3.37
C LYS A 58 -2.79 2.04 2.87
N SER A 59 -1.94 1.85 1.87
CA SER A 59 -1.52 0.53 1.44
C SER A 59 -0.07 0.54 0.99
N GLY A 60 0.48 -0.64 0.74
CA GLY A 60 1.86 -0.81 0.36
C GLY A 60 2.07 -2.03 -0.52
N ILE A 61 3.14 -1.96 -1.32
CA ILE A 61 3.69 -3.08 -2.07
C ILE A 61 5.20 -3.18 -1.86
N MET A 62 5.69 -4.41 -2.00
CA MET A 62 7.11 -4.70 -2.13
C MET A 62 7.44 -5.00 -3.59
N VAL A 63 8.54 -4.44 -4.07
CA VAL A 63 9.07 -4.68 -5.42
C VAL A 63 10.29 -5.59 -5.37
N GLY A 64 10.53 -6.33 -6.44
CA GLY A 64 11.59 -7.33 -6.52
C GLY A 64 11.11 -8.77 -6.37
N LEU A 65 9.80 -9.02 -6.35
CA LEU A 65 9.20 -10.36 -6.27
C LEU A 65 8.97 -10.99 -7.66
N GLY A 66 9.12 -10.21 -8.72
CA GLY A 66 8.98 -10.66 -10.12
C GLY A 66 7.90 -9.91 -10.90
N GLU A 67 7.35 -8.85 -10.32
CA GLU A 67 6.46 -7.90 -10.97
C GLU A 67 7.21 -7.05 -12.00
N THR A 68 6.50 -6.64 -13.06
CA THR A 68 7.01 -5.65 -14.02
C THR A 68 6.68 -4.23 -13.56
N ASP A 69 7.33 -3.23 -14.16
CA ASP A 69 7.03 -1.82 -13.85
C ASP A 69 5.59 -1.44 -14.25
N ASP A 70 5.06 -2.04 -15.31
CA ASP A 70 3.68 -1.81 -15.73
C ASP A 70 2.66 -2.44 -14.77
N GLU A 71 2.99 -3.59 -14.18
CA GLU A 71 2.20 -4.19 -13.11
C GLU A 71 2.21 -3.31 -11.85
N ILE A 72 3.36 -2.73 -11.49
CA ILE A 72 3.45 -1.77 -10.37
C ILE A 72 2.55 -0.56 -10.65
N ARG A 73 2.63 0.02 -11.85
CA ARG A 73 1.78 1.15 -12.25
C ARG A 73 0.31 0.81 -12.26
N GLN A 74 -0.04 -0.41 -12.67
CA GLN A 74 -1.42 -0.87 -12.61
C GLN A 74 -1.91 -0.94 -11.16
N VAL A 75 -1.11 -1.49 -10.25
CA VAL A 75 -1.44 -1.51 -8.82
C VAL A 75 -1.64 -0.09 -8.27
N MET A 76 -0.80 0.88 -8.65
CA MET A 76 -0.99 2.28 -8.25
C MET A 76 -2.32 2.85 -8.74
N ARG A 77 -2.70 2.59 -10.00
CA ARG A 77 -4.00 3.00 -10.55
C ARG A 77 -5.17 2.32 -9.83
N ASP A 78 -5.06 1.02 -9.54
CA ASP A 78 -6.09 0.27 -8.84
C ASP A 78 -6.30 0.80 -7.42
N MET A 79 -5.21 1.10 -6.70
CA MET A 79 -5.27 1.73 -5.39
C MET A 79 -5.99 3.09 -5.43
N ARG A 80 -5.69 3.93 -6.41
CA ARG A 80 -6.38 5.22 -6.58
C ARG A 80 -7.84 5.08 -6.98
N ALA A 81 -8.18 4.12 -7.84
CA ALA A 81 -9.57 3.79 -8.17
C ALA A 81 -10.39 3.35 -6.95
N HIS A 82 -9.73 2.87 -5.89
CA HIS A 82 -10.32 2.51 -4.60
C HIS A 82 -10.16 3.59 -3.52
N ASN A 83 -9.81 4.82 -3.92
CA ASN A 83 -9.62 5.97 -3.04
C ASN A 83 -8.60 5.74 -1.91
N ILE A 84 -7.53 4.96 -2.15
CA ILE A 84 -6.46 4.77 -1.17
C ILE A 84 -5.53 5.99 -1.15
N ASP A 85 -5.44 6.70 -0.03
CA ASP A 85 -4.77 8.01 0.05
C ASP A 85 -3.25 7.93 -0.02
N MET A 86 -2.66 6.93 0.62
CA MET A 86 -1.24 6.87 0.87
C MET A 86 -0.64 5.55 0.37
N ILE A 87 0.55 5.61 -0.19
CA ILE A 87 1.26 4.44 -0.72
C ILE A 87 2.67 4.31 -0.15
N THR A 88 3.08 3.07 0.09
CA THR A 88 4.51 2.74 0.27
C THR A 88 4.99 1.74 -0.79
N ILE A 89 6.16 1.99 -1.36
CA ILE A 89 6.82 1.06 -2.29
C ILE A 89 8.24 0.80 -1.78
N GLY A 90 8.49 -0.43 -1.32
CA GLY A 90 9.77 -0.84 -0.73
C GLY A 90 10.42 -2.01 -1.46
N GLN A 91 11.74 -2.17 -1.36
CA GLN A 91 12.40 -3.38 -1.89
C GLN A 91 12.06 -4.59 -1.00
N TYR A 92 11.61 -5.66 -1.64
CA TYR A 92 11.52 -6.98 -1.04
C TYR A 92 12.93 -7.50 -0.74
N LEU A 93 13.16 -7.85 0.53
CA LEU A 93 14.36 -8.53 0.98
C LEU A 93 13.93 -9.85 1.59
N ALA A 94 14.39 -10.96 1.02
CA ALA A 94 14.08 -12.29 1.52
C ALA A 94 14.59 -12.43 2.96
N PRO A 95 13.74 -12.76 3.94
CA PRO A 95 14.18 -12.93 5.33
C PRO A 95 15.11 -14.13 5.52
N SER A 96 14.95 -15.17 4.70
CA SER A 96 15.78 -16.38 4.69
C SER A 96 15.64 -17.10 3.36
N GLY A 97 16.44 -18.15 3.14
CA GLY A 97 16.39 -18.99 1.93
C GLY A 97 15.11 -19.83 1.75
N HIS A 98 14.22 -19.88 2.75
CA HIS A 98 12.93 -20.57 2.65
C HIS A 98 11.80 -19.67 2.13
N HIS A 99 12.06 -18.37 1.96
CA HIS A 99 11.09 -17.42 1.43
C HIS A 99 11.24 -17.30 -0.09
N LEU A 100 10.30 -16.59 -0.72
CA LEU A 100 10.40 -16.28 -2.14
C LEU A 100 11.75 -15.62 -2.44
N PRO A 101 12.42 -15.99 -3.55
CA PRO A 101 13.69 -15.38 -3.90
C PRO A 101 13.47 -13.95 -4.38
N VAL A 102 14.44 -13.08 -4.12
CA VAL A 102 14.49 -11.76 -4.76
C VAL A 102 14.74 -11.96 -6.26
N ARG A 103 13.79 -11.55 -7.10
CA ARG A 103 13.87 -11.65 -8.57
C ARG A 103 14.61 -10.47 -9.20
N ARG A 104 14.52 -9.28 -8.60
CA ARG A 104 15.26 -8.08 -9.03
C ARG A 104 15.49 -7.12 -7.86
N TYR A 105 16.59 -6.37 -7.96
CA TYR A 105 16.81 -5.17 -7.16
C TYR A 105 16.43 -3.96 -7.99
N VAL A 106 15.41 -3.22 -7.53
CA VAL A 106 14.94 -2.02 -8.23
C VAL A 106 15.94 -0.88 -8.00
N THR A 107 16.25 -0.15 -9.07
CA THR A 107 17.25 0.93 -9.02
C THR A 107 16.70 2.16 -8.28
N PRO A 108 17.56 3.00 -7.69
CA PRO A 108 17.14 4.26 -7.09
C PRO A 108 16.34 5.17 -8.05
N ASP A 109 16.69 5.19 -9.34
CA ASP A 109 15.99 6.03 -10.32
C ASP A 109 14.60 5.49 -10.67
N ALA A 110 14.43 4.16 -10.70
CA ALA A 110 13.10 3.57 -10.83
C ALA A 110 12.21 3.89 -9.61
N PHE A 111 12.77 3.85 -8.39
CA PHE A 111 12.05 4.30 -7.19
C PHE A 111 11.61 5.77 -7.29
N LYS A 112 12.51 6.69 -7.70
CA LYS A 112 12.14 8.10 -7.92
C LYS A 112 11.03 8.26 -8.96
N GLN A 113 11.07 7.46 -10.01
CA GLN A 113 10.04 7.48 -11.05
C GLN A 113 8.68 7.02 -10.51
N PHE A 114 8.64 5.94 -9.72
CA PHE A 114 7.39 5.49 -9.08
C PHE A 114 6.85 6.51 -8.08
N GLU A 115 7.72 7.18 -7.33
CA GLU A 115 7.32 8.25 -6.40
C GLU A 115 6.65 9.41 -7.14
N LYS A 116 7.28 9.88 -8.22
CA LYS A 116 6.72 10.94 -9.07
C LYS A 116 5.36 10.52 -9.64
N GLU A 117 5.27 9.33 -10.21
CA GLU A 117 4.02 8.80 -10.78
C GLU A 117 2.92 8.66 -9.72
N ALA A 118 3.27 8.27 -8.48
CA ALA A 118 2.31 8.19 -7.38
C ALA A 118 1.71 9.59 -7.07
N TYR A 119 2.55 10.62 -6.96
CA TYR A 119 2.02 11.98 -6.75
C TYR A 119 1.20 12.48 -7.95
N GLU A 120 1.60 12.17 -9.18
CA GLU A 120 0.82 12.49 -10.39
C GLU A 120 -0.55 11.79 -10.43
N LEU A 121 -0.65 10.58 -9.89
CA LEU A 121 -1.90 9.83 -9.71
C LEU A 121 -2.75 10.33 -8.52
N GLY A 122 -2.23 11.28 -7.73
CA GLY A 122 -2.95 11.95 -6.66
C GLY A 122 -2.94 11.22 -5.32
N PHE A 123 -1.92 10.40 -5.02
CA PHE A 123 -1.67 10.00 -3.63
C PHE A 123 -1.28 11.23 -2.80
N THR A 124 -1.83 11.36 -1.59
CA THR A 124 -1.51 12.48 -0.68
C THR A 124 -0.14 12.32 -0.04
N HIS A 125 0.34 11.08 0.08
CA HIS A 125 1.68 10.75 0.53
C HIS A 125 2.20 9.49 -0.15
N ALA A 126 3.42 9.54 -0.65
CA ALA A 126 4.13 8.40 -1.21
C ALA A 126 5.49 8.26 -0.54
N ALA A 127 5.71 7.16 0.19
CA ALA A 127 7.03 6.79 0.69
C ALA A 127 7.61 5.69 -0.20
N VAL A 128 8.66 6.01 -0.96
CA VAL A 128 9.16 5.13 -2.01
C VAL A 128 10.68 5.02 -1.90
N GLY A 129 11.20 3.79 -1.85
CA GLY A 129 12.64 3.56 -1.81
C GLY A 129 13.03 2.19 -1.28
N ALA A 130 14.28 1.79 -1.50
CA ALA A 130 14.76 0.44 -1.19
C ALA A 130 14.54 0.04 0.29
N MET A 131 14.81 0.97 1.21
CA MET A 131 14.69 0.72 2.66
C MET A 131 13.30 1.06 3.23
N VAL A 132 12.36 1.53 2.41
CA VAL A 132 11.02 1.85 2.87
C VAL A 132 10.30 0.58 3.34
N ARG A 133 9.57 0.74 4.43
CA ARG A 133 8.65 -0.25 5.01
C ARG A 133 7.31 0.43 5.27
N SER A 134 6.26 -0.35 5.44
CA SER A 134 4.91 0.18 5.68
C SER A 134 4.80 1.05 6.94
N SER A 135 5.70 0.88 7.92
CA SER A 135 5.78 1.71 9.13
C SER A 135 6.82 2.83 9.08
N TYR A 136 7.62 2.93 8.01
CA TYR A 136 8.67 3.95 7.90
C TYR A 136 8.04 5.35 7.90
N HIS A 137 8.38 6.18 8.90
CA HIS A 137 7.82 7.52 9.16
C HIS A 137 6.28 7.56 9.30
N ALA A 138 5.66 6.50 9.82
CA ALA A 138 4.20 6.42 9.95
C ALA A 138 3.60 7.52 10.85
N ASP A 139 4.34 7.96 11.87
CA ASP A 139 4.00 9.07 12.75
C ASP A 139 3.98 10.41 12.00
N GLN A 140 5.05 10.71 11.25
CA GLN A 140 5.14 11.92 10.43
C GLN A 140 4.08 11.93 9.32
N GLN A 141 3.80 10.76 8.76
CA GLN A 141 2.77 10.53 7.75
C GLN A 141 1.35 10.75 8.26
N ALA A 142 1.04 10.23 9.46
CA ALA A 142 -0.24 10.47 10.10
C ALA A 142 -0.43 11.96 10.41
N HIS A 143 0.61 12.63 10.93
CA HIS A 143 0.56 14.07 11.18
C HIS A 143 0.34 14.91 9.91
N ALA A 144 1.02 14.59 8.80
CA ALA A 144 0.84 15.30 7.54
C ALA A 144 -0.55 15.05 6.92
N ALA A 145 -1.07 13.82 7.03
CA ALA A 145 -2.39 13.47 6.51
C ALA A 145 -3.54 14.12 7.31
N LEU A 146 -3.37 14.27 8.64
CA LEU A 146 -4.34 14.91 9.52
C LEU A 146 -4.29 16.45 9.45
N ASN A 147 -3.17 17.04 8.96
CA ASN A 147 -2.97 18.49 8.89
C ASN A 147 -2.41 18.93 7.52
N PRO A 148 -3.23 18.99 6.45
CA PRO A 148 -2.77 19.26 5.08
C PRO A 148 -2.25 20.70 4.82
N THR A 149 -2.28 21.60 5.80
CA THR A 149 -1.82 23.01 5.67
C THR A 149 -0.37 23.24 6.11
N ALA A 150 0.41 22.21 6.40
CA ALA A 150 1.76 22.33 6.94
C ALA A 150 2.91 21.96 5.97
N ALA A 151 2.62 21.78 4.68
CA ALA A 151 3.62 21.51 3.64
C ALA A 151 3.69 22.65 2.62
#